data_AF-A0AA86W4I5-F1
#
_entry.id   AF-A0AA86W4I5-F1
#
_cell.length_a   1.000
_cell.length_b   1.000
_cell.length_c   1.000
_cell.angle_alpha   90.00
_cell.angle_beta   90.00
_cell.angle_gamma   90.00
#
_symmetry.space_group_name_H-M   'P 1'
#
loop_
_entity.id
_entity.type
_entity.pdbx_description
1 polymer ?
#
loop_
_entity_poly.entity_id
_entity_poly.type
_entity_poly.pdbx_seq_one_letter_code
_entity_poly.pdbx_strand_id
1 'polypeptide(L)'
;MPKVETSCKSEKANDELLVQCLNRFAEMQQQFASVAAEEIPPRDLGNTPKRLTLAEMQERYSKGLCFICDAKYGSGHWCPAKQFLLLKHETLPQGCLDLGSSFVEEEAPQGLRKNLLV
;
A
#
# COMPACT_ATOMS: atom_id res chain seq x y z
N MET A 1 -59.42 -9.79 -39.88
CA MET A 1 -58.60 -10.30 -38.76
C MET A 1 -57.16 -9.87 -38.99
N PRO A 2 -56.68 -8.76 -38.41
CA PRO A 2 -55.29 -8.34 -38.56
C PRO A 2 -54.39 -9.18 -37.63
N LYS A 3 -53.29 -9.72 -38.19
CA LYS A 3 -52.24 -10.39 -37.42
C LYS A 3 -51.36 -9.31 -36.77
N VAL A 4 -51.25 -9.41 -35.44
CA VAL A 4 -50.41 -8.56 -34.59
C VAL A 4 -48.94 -8.84 -34.90
N GLU A 5 -48.22 -7.84 -35.41
CA GLU A 5 -46.77 -7.81 -35.45
C GLU A 5 -46.27 -7.22 -34.13
N THR A 6 -45.83 -8.05 -33.19
CA THR A 6 -45.15 -7.55 -31.99
C THR A 6 -43.69 -7.26 -32.30
N SER A 7 -43.37 -5.97 -32.18
CA SER A 7 -42.11 -5.32 -32.45
C SER A 7 -40.96 -5.80 -31.55
N CYS A 8 -40.02 -6.55 -32.13
CA CYS A 8 -38.70 -6.87 -31.57
C CYS A 8 -37.79 -5.63 -31.63
N LYS A 9 -37.98 -4.69 -30.70
CA LYS A 9 -37.13 -3.50 -30.52
C LYS A 9 -36.24 -3.57 -29.29
N SER A 10 -36.57 -4.44 -28.33
CA SER A 10 -35.85 -4.57 -27.06
C SER A 10 -34.60 -5.44 -27.13
N GLU A 11 -34.56 -6.46 -27.99
CA GLU A 11 -33.39 -7.36 -28.12
C GLU A 11 -32.18 -6.62 -28.74
N LYS A 12 -32.42 -5.80 -29.77
CA LYS A 12 -31.36 -5.03 -30.44
C LYS A 12 -30.69 -3.99 -29.54
N ALA A 13 -31.45 -3.39 -28.62
CA ALA A 13 -30.91 -2.40 -27.68
C ALA A 13 -29.99 -3.04 -26.62
N ASN A 14 -30.27 -4.29 -26.23
CA ASN A 14 -29.42 -5.03 -25.28
C ASN A 14 -28.12 -5.51 -25.94
N ASP A 15 -28.19 -5.95 -27.20
CA ASP A 15 -27.01 -6.31 -27.99
C ASP A 15 -26.11 -5.11 -28.25
N GLU A 16 -26.70 -3.95 -28.57
CA GLU A 16 -25.96 -2.70 -28.78
C GLU A 16 -25.26 -2.21 -27.50
N LEU A 17 -25.92 -2.37 -26.35
CA LEU A 17 -25.35 -2.03 -25.04
C LEU A 17 -24.23 -3.00 -24.62
N LEU A 18 -24.35 -4.29 -24.95
CA LEU A 18 -23.28 -5.27 -24.73
C LEU A 18 -22.05 -4.95 -25.60
N VAL A 19 -22.26 -4.60 -26.87
CA VAL A 19 -21.19 -4.18 -27.79
C VAL A 19 -20.50 -2.91 -27.26
N GLN A 20 -21.27 -1.92 -26.82
CA GLN A 20 -20.72 -0.70 -26.20
C GLN A 20 -19.90 -1.01 -24.94
N CYS A 21 -20.38 -1.93 -24.10
CA CYS A 21 -19.67 -2.35 -22.89
C CYS A 21 -18.34 -3.03 -23.22
N LEU A 22 -18.34 -3.98 -24.16
CA LEU A 22 -17.14 -4.69 -24.60
C LEU A 22 -16.11 -3.75 -25.24
N ASN A 23 -16.56 -2.78 -26.05
CA ASN A 23 -15.68 -1.76 -26.62
C ASN A 23 -15.04 -0.90 -25.52
N ARG A 24 -15.82 -0.48 -24.52
CA ARG A 24 -15.31 0.28 -23.37
C ARG A 24 -14.31 -0.53 -22.54
N PHE A 25 -14.53 -1.83 -22.39
CA PHE A 25 -13.57 -2.72 -21.73
C PHE A 25 -12.27 -2.87 -22.53
N ALA A 26 -12.35 -2.99 -23.87
CA ALA A 26 -11.17 -3.06 -24.73
C ALA A 26 -10.37 -1.76 -24.73
N GLU A 27 -11.03 -0.60 -24.75
CA GLU A 27 -10.41 0.72 -24.60
C GLU A 27 -9.71 0.84 -23.25
N MET A 28 -10.35 0.39 -22.17
CA MET A 28 -9.75 0.37 -20.83
C MET A 28 -8.50 -0.53 -20.80
N GLN A 29 -8.54 -1.72 -21.43
CA GLN A 29 -7.36 -2.59 -21.54
C GLN A 29 -6.22 -1.96 -22.36
N GLN A 30 -6.54 -1.22 -23.43
CA GLN A 30 -5.53 -0.50 -24.23
C GLN A 30 -4.84 0.61 -23.44
N GLN A 31 -5.57 1.32 -22.56
CA GLN A 31 -4.97 2.31 -21.65
C GLN A 31 -4.01 1.68 -20.64
N PHE A 32 -4.27 0.45 -20.19
CA PHE A 32 -3.34 -0.28 -19.30
C PHE A 32 -2.13 -0.85 -20.05
N ALA A 33 -2.26 -1.15 -21.35
CA ALA A 33 -1.14 -1.66 -22.14
C ALA A 33 -0.07 -0.59 -22.43
N SER A 34 -0.47 0.69 -22.60
CA SER A 34 0.48 1.77 -22.86
C SER A 34 1.36 2.11 -21.64
N VAL A 35 0.85 1.94 -20.42
CA VAL A 35 1.64 2.10 -19.17
C VAL A 35 2.55 0.92 -18.87
N ALA A 36 2.36 -0.24 -19.52
CA ALA A 36 3.24 -1.40 -19.38
C ALA A 36 4.43 -1.38 -20.36
N ALA A 37 4.33 -0.61 -21.45
CA ALA A 37 5.35 -0.52 -22.49
C ALA A 37 6.43 0.55 -22.21
N GLU A 38 6.20 1.44 -21.26
CA GLU A 38 7.26 2.30 -20.72
C GLU A 38 8.06 1.46 -19.71
N GLU A 39 9.27 1.07 -20.11
CA GLU A 39 10.21 0.37 -19.23
C GLU A 39 10.32 1.14 -17.91
N ILE A 40 9.83 0.54 -16.83
CA ILE A 40 9.99 1.13 -15.49
C ILE A 40 11.49 1.38 -15.34
N PRO A 41 11.93 2.65 -15.17
CA PRO A 41 13.34 2.94 -15.08
C PRO A 41 13.94 2.05 -14.00
N PRO A 42 15.13 1.45 -14.21
CA PRO A 42 15.74 0.57 -13.23
C PRO A 42 15.77 1.33 -11.92
N ARG A 43 14.93 0.89 -10.98
CA ARG A 43 14.89 1.49 -9.66
C ARG A 43 16.27 1.24 -9.10
N ASP A 44 16.97 2.32 -8.75
CA ASP A 44 18.27 2.21 -8.11
C ASP A 44 18.06 1.51 -6.76
N LEU A 45 18.23 0.18 -6.79
CA LEU A 45 18.04 -0.71 -5.65
C LEU A 45 19.11 -0.49 -4.59
N GLY A 46 20.16 0.30 -4.89
CA GLY A 46 21.32 0.53 -4.05
C GLY A 46 20.97 1.00 -2.63
N ASN A 47 19.84 1.69 -2.47
CA ASN A 47 19.44 2.25 -1.17
C ASN A 47 18.09 1.74 -0.65
N THR A 48 17.42 0.81 -1.34
CA THR A 48 16.15 0.26 -0.82
C THR A 48 16.40 -0.50 0.50
N PRO A 49 15.58 -0.28 1.54
CA PRO A 49 15.76 -0.97 2.81
C PRO A 49 15.64 -2.48 2.59
N LYS A 50 16.74 -3.20 2.82
CA LYS A 50 16.80 -4.65 2.69
C LYS A 50 15.77 -5.27 3.63
N ARG A 51 14.86 -6.07 3.11
CA ARG A 51 13.96 -6.88 3.94
C ARG A 51 14.79 -7.99 4.57
N LEU A 52 15.05 -7.86 5.87
CA LEU A 52 15.77 -8.86 6.64
C LEU A 52 14.82 -9.94 7.13
N THR A 53 15.24 -11.20 7.01
CA THR A 53 14.63 -12.30 7.74
C THR A 53 14.94 -12.19 9.24
N LEU A 54 14.18 -12.90 10.08
CA LEU A 54 14.42 -12.91 11.52
C LEU A 54 15.83 -13.37 11.89
N ALA A 55 16.34 -14.39 11.18
CA ALA A 55 17.68 -14.91 11.40
C ALA A 55 18.76 -13.88 11.08
N GLU A 56 18.65 -13.19 9.95
CA GLU A 56 19.59 -12.14 9.55
C GLU A 56 19.51 -10.91 10.47
N MET A 57 18.31 -10.56 10.94
CA MET A 57 18.14 -9.49 11.93
C MET A 57 18.87 -9.83 13.22
N GLN A 58 18.71 -11.07 13.72
CA GLN A 58 19.40 -11.53 14.93
C GLN A 58 20.91 -11.54 14.76
N GLU A 59 21.41 -11.95 13.60
CA GLU A 59 22.82 -11.93 13.27
C GLU A 59 23.38 -10.50 13.20
N ARG A 60 22.64 -9.55 12.62
CA ARG A 60 23.05 -8.14 12.62
C ARG A 60 23.03 -7.54 14.01
N TYR A 61 22.03 -7.89 14.84
CA TYR A 61 21.96 -7.46 16.23
C TYR A 61 23.17 -7.97 17.03
N SER A 62 23.51 -9.25 16.92
CA SER A 62 24.65 -9.84 17.64
C SER A 62 25.98 -9.26 17.21
N LYS A 63 26.12 -8.90 15.92
CA LYS A 63 27.31 -8.22 15.38
C LYS A 63 27.32 -6.70 15.64
N GLY A 64 26.23 -6.14 16.15
CA GLY A 64 26.08 -4.69 16.35
C GLY A 64 26.17 -3.91 15.04
N LEU A 65 25.54 -4.42 13.97
CA LEU A 65 25.52 -3.79 12.65
C LEU A 65 24.18 -3.12 12.35
N CYS A 66 24.23 -2.01 11.61
CA CYS A 66 23.06 -1.28 11.18
C CYS A 66 22.26 -2.13 10.20
N PHE A 67 20.94 -2.17 10.40
CA PHE A 67 20.02 -2.96 9.58
C PHE A 67 19.95 -2.50 8.11
N ILE A 68 20.45 -1.31 7.80
CA ILE A 68 20.37 -0.69 6.48
C ILE A 68 21.74 -0.68 5.77
N CYS A 69 22.80 -0.18 6.42
CA CYS A 69 24.08 0.12 5.76
C CYS A 69 25.27 -0.75 6.21
N ASP A 70 25.05 -1.79 7.01
CA ASP A 70 26.11 -2.70 7.50
C ASP A 70 27.25 -2.04 8.31
N ALA A 71 27.17 -0.72 8.59
CA ALA A 71 28.09 -0.03 9.49
C ALA A 71 27.75 -0.31 10.96
N LYS A 72 28.68 -0.04 11.88
CA LYS A 72 28.47 -0.27 13.31
C LYS A 72 27.25 0.52 13.83
N TYR A 73 26.33 -0.21 14.46
CA TYR A 73 25.11 0.32 15.06
C TYR A 73 25.38 0.81 16.49
N GLY A 74 24.80 1.95 16.84
CA GLY A 74 24.92 2.56 18.16
C GLY A 74 23.87 3.63 18.39
N SER A 75 23.70 4.04 19.66
CA SER A 75 22.83 5.15 20.04
C SER A 75 23.37 6.45 19.43
N GLY A 76 22.73 6.92 18.36
CA GLY A 76 23.18 8.07 17.56
C GLY A 76 23.73 7.73 16.18
N HIS A 77 23.62 6.48 15.73
CA HIS A 77 24.01 6.09 14.37
C HIS A 77 23.21 6.87 13.31
N TRP A 78 23.91 7.65 12.48
CA TRP A 78 23.35 8.29 11.29
C TRP A 78 23.65 7.44 10.06
N CYS A 79 22.61 6.80 9.50
CA CYS A 79 22.77 5.96 8.33
C CYS A 79 22.91 6.82 7.06
N PRO A 80 24.02 6.73 6.31
CA PRO A 80 24.20 7.50 5.06
C PRO A 80 23.21 7.06 3.97
N ALA A 81 22.75 5.81 4.02
CA ALA A 81 21.76 5.25 3.10
C ALA A 81 20.30 5.45 3.59
N LYS A 82 20.05 6.39 4.52
CA LYS A 82 18.69 6.62 5.04
C LYS A 82 17.79 7.15 3.92
N GLN A 83 16.83 6.33 3.51
CA GLN A 83 15.72 6.76 2.67
C GLN A 83 14.57 7.24 3.57
N PHE A 84 14.00 8.40 3.25
CA PHE A 84 12.77 8.87 3.86
C PHE A 84 11.59 8.43 3.00
N LEU A 85 10.60 7.78 3.61
CA LEU A 85 9.31 7.57 2.95
C LEU A 85 8.47 8.84 3.16
N LEU A 86 8.30 9.63 2.10
CA LEU A 86 7.42 10.78 2.13
C LEU A 86 5.97 10.31 2.01
N LEU A 87 5.21 10.45 3.09
CA LEU A 87 3.77 10.22 3.08
C LEU A 87 3.08 11.49 2.57
N LYS A 88 2.41 11.39 1.43
CA LYS A 88 1.56 12.47 0.92
C LYS A 88 0.26 12.47 1.71
N HIS A 89 -0.01 13.54 2.45
CA HIS A 89 -1.32 13.76 3.04
C HIS A 89 -2.26 14.28 1.94
N GLU A 90 -3.23 13.47 1.53
CA GLU A 90 -4.36 13.97 0.77
C GLU A 90 -5.31 14.65 1.76
N THR A 91 -5.46 15.96 1.66
CA THR A 91 -6.46 16.69 2.42
C THR A 91 -7.83 16.21 1.95
N LEU A 92 -8.38 15.23 2.66
CA LEU A 92 -9.77 14.83 2.51
C LEU A 92 -10.64 16.08 2.69
N PRO A 93 -11.69 16.28 1.88
CA PRO A 93 -12.62 17.38 2.09
C PRO A 93 -13.13 17.32 3.54
N GLN A 94 -12.89 18.40 4.27
CA GLN A 94 -13.28 18.55 5.68
C GLN A 94 -14.78 18.30 5.79
N GLY A 95 -15.16 17.15 6.33
CA GLY A 95 -16.57 16.80 6.35
C GLY A 95 -17.03 15.56 7.11
N CYS A 96 -16.24 14.50 7.37
CA CYS A 96 -16.85 13.35 8.06
C CYS A 96 -16.01 12.31 8.82
N LEU A 97 -14.67 12.36 8.90
CA LEU A 97 -13.95 11.31 9.65
C LEU A 97 -13.66 11.75 11.08
N ASP A 98 -14.72 11.78 11.89
CA ASP A 98 -14.61 11.70 13.34
C ASP A 98 -14.42 10.22 13.72
N LEU A 99 -13.24 9.66 13.40
CA LEU A 99 -12.81 8.43 14.04
C LEU A 99 -12.42 8.81 15.46
N GLY A 100 -13.44 8.79 16.32
CA GLY A 100 -13.36 9.16 17.71
C GLY A 100 -12.09 8.61 18.34
N SER A 101 -11.21 9.54 18.70
CA SER A 101 -10.18 9.32 19.71
C SER A 101 -10.90 9.07 21.03
N SER A 102 -11.46 7.87 21.20
CA SER A 102 -11.68 7.31 22.53
C SER A 102 -10.31 6.92 23.06
N PHE A 103 -9.58 7.95 23.47
CA PHE A 103 -8.55 7.81 24.47
C PHE A 103 -9.27 7.34 25.74
N VAL A 104 -9.29 6.03 25.96
CA VAL A 104 -9.48 5.53 27.31
C VAL A 104 -8.16 5.81 28.03
N GLU A 105 -8.21 6.71 29.00
CA GLU A 105 -7.22 6.77 30.07
C GLU A 105 -7.34 5.45 30.86
N GLU A 106 -6.69 4.40 30.37
CA GLU A 106 -6.45 3.22 31.18
C GLU A 106 -5.28 3.56 32.10
N GLU A 107 -5.65 4.08 33.28
CA GLU A 107 -4.79 4.25 34.45
C GLU A 107 -3.87 3.04 34.62
N ALA A 108 -2.56 3.29 34.55
CA ALA A 108 -1.55 2.26 34.70
C ALA A 108 -1.69 1.54 36.07
N PRO A 109 -1.85 0.20 36.12
CA PRO A 109 -1.75 -0.50 37.39
C PRO A 109 -0.31 -0.42 37.90
N GLN A 110 -0.11 0.41 38.92
CA GLN A 110 1.12 0.50 39.69
C GLN A 110 1.32 -0.83 40.43
N GLY A 111 2.22 -1.68 39.96
CA GLY A 111 2.59 -2.83 40.78
C GLY A 111 3.30 -3.97 40.07
N LEU A 112 4.56 -3.76 39.66
CA LEU A 112 5.54 -4.84 39.74
C LEU A 112 6.98 -4.32 39.75
N ARG A 113 7.38 -3.76 40.89
CA ARG A 113 8.81 -3.63 41.21
C ARG A 113 9.34 -5.03 41.49
N LYS A 114 9.85 -5.71 40.47
CA LYS A 114 10.63 -6.93 40.67
C LYS A 114 11.99 -6.51 41.23
N ASN A 115 12.17 -6.72 42.52
CA ASN A 115 13.48 -6.78 43.14
C ASN A 115 14.28 -7.87 42.42
N LEU A 116 15.38 -7.50 41.79
CA LEU A 116 16.46 -8.44 41.50
C LEU A 116 17.68 -7.98 42.29
N LEU A 117 17.69 -8.39 43.56
CA LEU A 117 18.93 -8.82 44.20
C LEU A 117 19.25 -10.20 43.62
N VAL A 118 20.35 -10.30 42.86
CA VAL A 118 21.50 -11.18 43.13
C VAL A 118 22.71 -10.53 42.47
#